data_AF-A0A7V2ED12-F1
#
_entry.id   AF-A0A7V2ED12-F1
#
_cell.length_a   1.000
_cell.length_b   1.000
_cell.length_c   1.000
_cell.angle_alpha   90.00
_cell.angle_beta   90.00
_cell.angle_gamma   90.00
#
_symmetry.space_group_name_H-M   'P 1'
#
loop_
_entity.id
_entity.type
_entity.pdbx_description
1 polymer ?
#
loop_
_entity_poly.entity_id
_entity_poly.type
_entity_poly.pdbx_seq_one_letter_code
_entity_poly.pdbx_strand_id
1 'polypeptide(L)'
;MEELINALNEDLAFEYSAIIQYITYSALISGLSRIELKEFFINEVNDELEHAKFLADKITALGGKPIITPKPFKLVENPKEMIEELLKAEEETIERYKKHIELAQKYNQIDIKVQL
;
A
#
# COMPACT_ATOMS: atom_id res chain seq x y z
N MET A 1 15.67 16.15 -0.10
CA MET A 1 15.47 15.12 -1.15
C MET A 1 15.54 13.72 -0.55
N GLU A 2 16.60 13.39 0.19
CA GLU A 2 16.72 12.10 0.91
C GLU A 2 15.50 11.81 1.81
N GLU A 3 15.01 12.82 2.54
CA GLU A 3 13.79 12.71 3.35
C GLU A 3 12.57 12.27 2.54
N LEU A 4 12.35 12.83 1.35
CA LEU A 4 11.25 12.45 0.46
C LEU A 4 11.45 11.03 -0.07
N ILE A 5 12.68 10.67 -0.46
CA ILE A 5 13.00 9.32 -0.92
C ILE A 5 12.72 8.29 0.18
N ASN A 6 13.03 8.60 1.44
CA ASN A 6 12.75 7.73 2.57
C ASN A 6 11.24 7.59 2.82
N ALA A 7 10.49 8.69 2.72
CA ALA A 7 9.03 8.69 2.82
C ALA A 7 8.38 7.82 1.73
N LEU A 8 8.78 7.99 0.47
CA LEU A 8 8.27 7.18 -0.65
C LEU A 8 8.67 5.70 -0.53
N ASN A 9 9.85 5.41 -0.01
CA ASN A 9 10.24 4.02 0.28
C ASN A 9 9.41 3.41 1.41
N GLU A 10 9.00 4.21 2.39
CA GLU A 10 8.06 3.73 3.40
C GLU A 10 6.72 3.39 2.77
N ASP A 11 6.19 4.25 1.90
CA ASP A 11 4.95 3.99 1.15
C ASP A 11 5.07 2.71 0.32
N LEU A 12 6.16 2.55 -0.43
CA LEU A 12 6.41 1.36 -1.24
C LEU A 12 6.44 0.07 -0.40
N ALA A 13 7.00 0.12 0.80
CA ALA A 13 7.01 -1.04 1.70
C ALA A 13 5.60 -1.40 2.20
N PHE A 14 4.72 -0.41 2.38
CA PHE A 14 3.32 -0.65 2.72
C PHE A 14 2.53 -1.18 1.52
N GLU A 15 2.78 -0.69 0.31
CA GLU A 15 2.15 -1.22 -0.91
C GLU A 15 2.46 -2.71 -1.12
N TYR A 16 3.73 -3.11 -0.95
CA TYR A 16 4.08 -4.52 -0.99
C TYR A 16 3.40 -5.33 0.12
N SER A 17 3.22 -4.74 1.30
CA SER A 17 2.47 -5.39 2.38
C SER A 17 1.01 -5.59 1.98
N ALA A 18 0.35 -4.56 1.44
CA ALA A 18 -1.04 -4.59 1.01
C ALA A 18 -1.27 -5.67 -0.05
N ILE A 19 -0.43 -5.71 -1.09
CA ILE A 19 -0.47 -6.76 -2.13
C ILE A 19 -0.42 -8.17 -1.50
N ILE A 20 0.55 -8.42 -0.63
CA ILE A 20 0.71 -9.74 0.01
C ILE A 20 -0.47 -10.03 0.94
N GLN A 21 -0.96 -9.03 1.67
CA GLN A 21 -2.06 -9.15 2.62
C GLN A 21 -3.39 -9.46 1.90
N TYR A 22 -3.74 -8.71 0.85
CA TYR A 22 -4.94 -8.95 0.04
C TYR A 22 -4.91 -10.35 -0.60
N ILE A 23 -3.79 -10.76 -1.20
CA ILE A 23 -3.63 -12.11 -1.75
C ILE A 23 -3.84 -13.16 -0.65
N THR A 24 -3.19 -12.98 0.51
CA THR A 24 -3.25 -13.94 1.62
C THR A 24 -4.67 -14.04 2.18
N TYR A 25 -5.32 -12.92 2.46
CA TYR A 25 -6.68 -12.90 2.98
C TYR A 25 -7.70 -13.44 1.96
N SER A 26 -7.52 -13.15 0.66
CA SER A 26 -8.37 -13.73 -0.40
C SER A 26 -8.29 -15.27 -0.47
N ALA A 27 -7.16 -15.85 -0.07
CA ALA A 27 -6.97 -17.29 -0.02
C ALA A 27 -7.59 -17.89 1.26
N LEU A 28 -7.46 -17.20 2.40
CA LEU A 28 -7.91 -17.66 3.71
C LEU A 28 -9.39 -17.39 3.99
N ILE A 29 -10.00 -16.43 3.30
CA ILE A 29 -11.40 -16.06 3.52
C ILE A 29 -12.34 -17.26 3.32
N SER A 30 -13.26 -17.43 4.26
CA SER A 30 -14.17 -18.57 4.35
C SER A 30 -15.57 -18.14 4.79
N GLY A 31 -16.53 -19.06 4.74
CA GLY A 31 -17.93 -18.78 5.08
C GLY A 31 -18.79 -18.30 3.90
N LEU A 32 -19.99 -17.80 4.22
CA LEU A 32 -21.02 -17.49 3.23
C LEU A 32 -20.61 -16.36 2.28
N SER A 33 -19.90 -15.35 2.78
CA SER A 33 -19.46 -14.16 2.02
C SER A 33 -18.13 -14.37 1.30
N ARG A 34 -17.64 -15.61 1.21
CA ARG A 34 -16.31 -15.91 0.66
C ARG A 34 -16.16 -15.46 -0.78
N ILE A 35 -17.19 -15.66 -1.61
CA ILE A 35 -17.10 -15.41 -3.06
C ILE A 35 -16.95 -13.90 -3.28
N GLU A 36 -17.80 -13.11 -2.66
CA GLU A 36 -17.83 -11.65 -2.78
C GLU A 36 -16.57 -11.02 -2.19
N LEU A 37 -16.16 -11.43 -0.98
CA LEU A 37 -14.96 -10.88 -0.34
C LEU A 37 -13.67 -11.26 -1.06
N LYS A 38 -13.61 -12.48 -1.63
CA LYS A 38 -12.44 -12.88 -2.43
C LYS A 38 -12.30 -12.03 -3.68
N GLU A 39 -13.41 -11.77 -4.39
CA GLU A 39 -13.38 -10.91 -5.57
C GLU A 39 -12.97 -9.49 -5.21
N PHE A 40 -13.53 -8.93 -4.13
CA PHE A 40 -13.13 -7.63 -3.60
C PHE A 40 -11.62 -7.57 -3.32
N PHE A 41 -11.07 -8.47 -2.51
CA PHE A 41 -9.63 -8.45 -2.18
C PHE A 41 -8.72 -8.60 -3.40
N ILE A 42 -9.10 -9.42 -4.39
CA ILE A 42 -8.28 -9.60 -5.61
C ILE A 42 -8.30 -8.34 -6.49
N ASN A 43 -9.40 -7.58 -6.49
CA ASN A 43 -9.46 -6.35 -7.26
C ASN A 43 -8.49 -5.29 -6.70
N GLU A 44 -8.42 -5.14 -5.37
CA GLU A 44 -7.51 -4.20 -4.70
C GLU A 44 -6.03 -4.49 -5.02
N VAL A 45 -5.65 -5.76 -5.22
CA VAL A 45 -4.25 -6.13 -5.58
C VAL A 45 -3.74 -5.39 -6.82
N ASN A 46 -4.60 -5.11 -7.79
CA ASN A 46 -4.17 -4.42 -9.01
C ASN A 46 -3.86 -2.94 -8.75
N ASP A 47 -4.65 -2.28 -7.90
CA ASP A 47 -4.47 -0.87 -7.59
C ASP A 47 -3.16 -0.67 -6.80
N GLU A 48 -2.91 -1.49 -5.79
CA GLU A 48 -1.67 -1.47 -5.01
C GLU A 48 -0.42 -1.83 -5.85
N LEU A 49 -0.60 -2.69 -6.85
CA LEU A 49 0.48 -2.99 -7.79
C LEU A 49 0.85 -1.77 -8.65
N GLU A 50 -0.14 -0.98 -9.09
CA GLU A 50 0.11 0.24 -9.85
C GLU A 50 0.75 1.33 -8.96
N HIS A 51 0.29 1.48 -7.71
CA HIS A 51 0.96 2.35 -6.72
C HIS A 51 2.42 1.95 -6.48
N ALA A 52 2.68 0.65 -6.27
CA ALA A 52 4.03 0.14 -6.04
C ALA A 52 4.97 0.40 -7.23
N LYS A 53 4.48 0.20 -8.47
CA LYS A 53 5.25 0.51 -9.69
C LYS A 53 5.58 1.99 -9.76
N PHE A 54 4.57 2.85 -9.59
CA PHE A 54 4.74 4.29 -9.62
C PHE A 54 5.78 4.75 -8.59
N LEU A 55 5.66 4.30 -7.34
CA LEU A 55 6.57 4.64 -6.27
C LEU A 55 8.01 4.17 -6.55
N ALA A 56 8.20 2.94 -7.01
CA ALA A 56 9.52 2.40 -7.34
C ALA A 56 10.20 3.20 -8.47
N ASP A 57 9.46 3.53 -9.53
CA ASP A 57 9.96 4.36 -10.63
C ASP A 57 10.28 5.77 -10.14
N LYS A 58 9.41 6.37 -9.32
CA LYS A 58 9.61 7.72 -8.79
C LYS A 58 10.82 7.80 -7.86
N ILE A 59 10.98 6.84 -6.96
CA ILE A 59 12.16 6.73 -6.08
C ILE A 59 13.44 6.68 -6.91
N THR A 60 13.45 5.85 -7.96
CA THR A 60 14.60 5.71 -8.86
C THR A 60 14.88 7.00 -9.62
N ALA A 61 13.85 7.66 -10.14
CA ALA A 61 13.97 8.95 -10.84
C ALA A 61 14.51 10.08 -9.96
N LEU A 62 14.26 10.02 -8.65
CA LEU A 62 14.82 10.94 -7.65
C LEU A 62 16.25 10.58 -7.21
N GLY A 63 16.83 9.51 -7.76
CA GLY A 63 18.18 9.03 -7.44
C GLY A 63 18.25 8.11 -6.22
N GLY A 64 17.11 7.65 -5.71
CA GLY A 64 17.01 6.68 -4.63
C GLY A 64 17.07 5.23 -5.13
N LYS A 65 17.18 4.28 -4.19
CA LYS A 65 17.03 2.85 -4.47
C LYS A 65 15.71 2.37 -3.87
N PRO A 66 14.80 1.78 -4.66
CA PRO A 66 13.55 1.22 -4.13
C PRO A 66 13.82 0.10 -3.12
N ILE A 67 13.07 0.14 -2.03
CA ILE A 67 13.01 -0.96 -1.06
C ILE A 67 12.39 -2.19 -1.73
N ILE A 68 12.70 -3.37 -1.21
CA ILE A 68 12.16 -4.65 -1.71
C ILE A 68 11.50 -5.47 -0.59
N THR A 69 11.45 -4.90 0.61
CA THR A 69 10.99 -5.57 1.82
C THR A 69 9.64 -4.98 2.22
N PRO A 70 8.57 -5.78 2.28
CA PRO A 70 7.26 -5.33 2.73
C PRO A 70 7.29 -5.00 4.23
N LYS A 71 6.38 -4.13 4.66
CA LYS A 71 6.05 -3.99 6.09
C LYS A 71 5.39 -5.28 6.59
N PRO A 72 5.56 -5.64 7.87
CA PRO A 72 4.84 -6.77 8.45
C PRO A 72 3.36 -6.42 8.61
N PHE A 73 2.50 -7.40 8.36
CA PHE A 73 1.07 -7.34 8.68
C PHE A 73 0.70 -8.53 9.56
N LYS A 74 -0.43 -8.42 10.25
CA LYS A 74 -0.93 -9.47 11.14
C LYS A 74 -1.68 -10.51 10.32
N LEU A 75 -1.46 -11.80 10.62
CA LEU A 75 -2.27 -12.87 10.04
C LEU A 75 -3.44 -13.17 10.96
N VAL A 76 -4.66 -13.14 10.42
CA VAL A 76 -5.91 -13.46 11.13
C VAL A 76 -6.73 -14.47 10.34
N GLU A 77 -7.57 -15.25 11.03
CA GLU A 77 -8.37 -16.31 10.42
C GLU A 77 -9.86 -15.94 10.29
N ASN A 78 -10.35 -15.02 11.11
CA ASN A 78 -11.75 -14.62 11.09
C ASN A 78 -12.02 -13.59 9.98
N PRO A 79 -13.04 -13.79 9.11
CA PRO A 79 -13.41 -12.83 8.06
C PRO A 79 -13.63 -11.39 8.53
N LYS A 80 -14.23 -11.19 9.71
CA LYS A 80 -14.47 -9.86 10.27
C LYS A 80 -13.15 -9.19 10.66
N GLU A 81 -12.26 -9.94 11.30
CA GLU A 81 -10.94 -9.45 11.68
C GLU A 81 -10.09 -9.13 10.44
N MET A 82 -10.19 -9.91 9.37
CA MET A 82 -9.50 -9.61 8.11
C MET A 82 -9.89 -8.22 7.58
N ILE A 83 -11.19 -7.92 7.55
CA ILE A 83 -11.70 -6.63 7.08
C ILE A 83 -11.29 -5.50 8.03
N GLU A 84 -11.33 -5.73 9.34
CA GLU A 84 -10.92 -4.72 10.33
C GLU A 84 -9.42 -4.39 10.23
N GLU A 85 -8.56 -5.39 10.04
CA GLU A 85 -7.11 -5.16 9.86
C GLU A 85 -6.81 -4.47 8.53
N LEU A 86 -7.54 -4.78 7.45
CA LEU A 86 -7.41 -4.07 6.17
C LEU A 86 -7.88 -2.62 6.27
N LEU A 87 -9.06 -2.39 6.86
CA LEU A 87 -9.59 -1.03 7.05
C LEU A 87 -8.62 -0.16 7.86
N LYS A 88 -8.05 -0.73 8.92
CA LYS A 88 -7.03 -0.05 9.71
C LYS A 88 -5.77 0.27 8.90
N ALA A 89 -5.30 -0.68 8.08
CA ALA A 89 -4.15 -0.46 7.22
C ALA A 89 -4.43 0.68 6.21
N GLU A 90 -5.64 0.75 5.66
CA GLU A 90 -6.04 1.81 4.75
C GLU A 90 -6.12 3.19 5.42
N GLU A 91 -6.70 3.27 6.62
CA GLU A 91 -6.73 4.52 7.38
C GLU A 91 -5.30 5.02 7.67
N GLU A 92 -4.39 4.13 8.04
CA GLU A 92 -2.98 4.46 8.26
C GLU A 92 -2.27 4.88 6.95
N THR A 93 -2.59 4.25 5.82
CA THR A 93 -2.09 4.62 4.49
C THR A 93 -2.54 6.01 4.09
N ILE A 94 -3.84 6.34 4.22
CA ILE A 94 -4.37 7.66 3.91
C ILE A 94 -3.67 8.76 4.72
N GLU A 95 -3.48 8.54 6.03
CA GLU A 95 -2.82 9.50 6.89
C GLU A 95 -1.32 9.66 6.55
N ARG A 96 -0.66 8.59 6.11
CA ARG A 96 0.72 8.64 5.62
C ARG A 96 0.82 9.40 4.30
N TYR A 97 -0.07 9.13 3.34
CA TYR A 97 -0.07 9.78 2.03
C TYR A 97 -0.32 11.27 2.14
N LYS A 98 -1.25 11.73 2.97
CA LYS A 98 -1.44 13.17 3.22
C LYS A 98 -0.14 13.85 3.64
N LYS A 99 0.60 13.26 4.59
CA LYS A 99 1.88 13.81 5.07
C LYS A 99 2.95 13.80 3.98
N HIS A 100 3.03 12.71 3.20
CA HIS A 100 4.04 12.56 2.17
C HIS A 100 3.75 13.42 0.92
N ILE A 101 2.48 13.67 0.60
CA ILE A 101 2.06 14.64 -0.42
C ILE A 101 2.46 16.07 -0.02
N GLU A 102 2.25 16.47 1.24
CA GLU A 102 2.73 17.77 1.73
C GLU A 102 4.25 17.88 1.66
N LEU A 103 4.97 16.79 1.98
CA LEU A 103 6.42 16.74 1.84
C LEU A 103 6.87 16.85 0.38
N ALA A 104 6.20 16.13 -0.53
CA ALA A 104 6.47 16.18 -1.97
C ALA A 104 6.28 17.60 -2.54
N GLN A 105 5.25 18.31 -2.09
CA GLN A 105 5.01 19.72 -2.47
C GLN A 105 6.16 20.64 -2.05
N LYS A 106 6.73 20.45 -0.85
CA LYS A 106 7.91 21.22 -0.39
C LYS A 106 9.13 21.03 -1.29
N TYR A 107 9.25 19.87 -1.94
CA TYR A 107 10.32 19.54 -2.89
C TYR A 107 9.92 19.76 -4.37
N ASN A 108 8.82 20.46 -4.65
CA ASN A 108 8.27 20.69 -6.00
C ASN A 108 7.99 19.39 -6.80
N GLN A 109 7.70 18.27 -6.13
CA GLN A 109 7.33 16.99 -6.76
C GLN A 109 5.80 16.83 -6.79
N ILE A 110 5.12 17.66 -7.57
CA ILE A 110 3.66 17.80 -7.55
C ILE A 110 2.95 16.60 -8.22
N ASP A 111 3.63 15.93 -9.16
CA ASP A 111 3.13 14.77 -9.88
C ASP A 111 2.80 13.58 -8.97
N ILE A 112 3.42 13.51 -7.79
CA ILE A 112 3.16 12.48 -6.76
C ILE A 112 1.71 12.52 -6.26
N LYS A 113 1.05 13.69 -6.25
CA LYS A 113 -0.33 13.84 -5.75
C LYS A 113 -1.39 13.19 -6.65
N VAL A 114 -1.06 12.90 -7.91
CA VAL A 114 -2.04 12.43 -8.90
C VAL A 114 -2.15 10.90 -8.90
N GLN A 115 -1.17 10.21 -8.30
CA GLN A 115 -1.05 8.75 -8.36
C GLN A 115 -0.97 8.08 -6.96
N LEU A 116 -1.19 8.87 -5.91
CA LEU A 116 -1.42 8.44 -4.51
C LEU A 116 -2.73 9.06 -4.03
#